data_AF-A0AB38C155-F1
#
_entry.id   AF-A0AB38C155-F1
#
_cell.length_a   1.000
_cell.length_b   1.000
_cell.length_c   1.000
_cell.angle_alpha   90.00
_cell.angle_beta   90.00
_cell.angle_gamma   90.00
#
_symmetry.space_group_name_H-M   'P 1'
#
loop_
_entity.id
_entity.type
_entity.pdbx_description
1 polymer ?
#
loop_
_entity_poly.entity_id
_entity_poly.type
_entity_poly.pdbx_seq_one_letter_code
_entity_poly.pdbx_strand_id
1 'polypeptide(L)'
;MTVSFLRKAAVGIACAWLACSAQAGTISRTYTALVQVASVDGALTDVDDVTRYAYDAQDNLTTVTNALGQVYTLTRFDSYGNPQLQNANSCKRK
;
A
#
# COMPACT_ATOMS: atom_id res chain seq x y z
N MET A 1 1.40 25.02 -65.39
CA MET A 1 1.69 25.13 -63.94
C MET A 1 2.11 23.74 -63.47
N THR A 2 3.39 23.60 -63.15
CA THR A 2 4.05 22.40 -62.60
C THR A 2 3.44 22.06 -61.23
N VAL A 3 3.46 20.82 -60.71
CA VAL A 3 4.65 20.05 -60.32
C VAL A 3 4.30 18.57 -60.09
N SER A 4 5.16 17.70 -60.61
CA SER A 4 5.24 16.28 -60.32
C SER A 4 5.89 16.04 -58.95
N PHE A 5 5.34 15.15 -58.12
CA PHE A 5 6.03 14.65 -56.92
C PHE A 5 6.13 13.13 -56.94
N LEU A 6 7.27 12.69 -57.47
CA LEU A 6 7.86 11.39 -57.29
C LEU A 6 8.23 11.23 -55.79
N ARG A 7 7.97 10.06 -55.18
CA ARG A 7 8.98 9.20 -54.54
C ARG A 7 8.35 8.15 -53.62
N LYS A 8 8.59 6.90 -54.01
CA LYS A 8 8.67 5.74 -53.11
C LYS A 8 9.40 6.13 -51.82
N ALA A 9 8.79 5.85 -50.67
CA ALA A 9 9.49 5.72 -49.41
C ALA A 9 8.84 4.57 -48.62
N ALA A 10 9.34 3.37 -48.86
CA ALA A 10 9.35 2.34 -47.84
C ALA A 10 10.45 2.74 -46.85
N VAL A 11 10.07 3.20 -45.67
CA VAL A 11 10.97 3.30 -44.51
C VAL A 11 10.22 2.69 -43.35
N GLY A 12 10.83 1.64 -42.80
CA GLY A 12 10.20 0.65 -41.95
C GLY A 12 9.54 1.22 -40.71
N ILE A 13 8.48 0.51 -40.31
CA ILE A 13 7.80 0.61 -39.03
C ILE A 13 8.80 0.20 -37.93
N ALA A 14 9.67 1.14 -37.54
CA ALA A 14 10.60 0.98 -36.43
C ALA A 14 10.14 1.78 -35.21
N CYS A 15 8.84 1.79 -34.95
CA CYS A 15 8.27 2.25 -33.68
C CYS A 15 7.26 1.20 -33.20
N ALA A 16 7.69 -0.07 -33.16
CA ALA A 16 6.91 -1.10 -32.51
C ALA A 16 7.08 -0.97 -31.00
N TRP A 17 6.17 -0.23 -30.38
CA TRP A 17 5.53 -0.66 -29.14
C TRP A 17 6.48 -0.96 -27.96
N LEU A 18 7.17 0.05 -27.43
CA LEU A 18 7.45 0.04 -25.98
C LEU A 18 6.20 0.54 -25.25
N ALA A 19 5.21 -0.33 -25.05
CA ALA A 19 4.16 -0.07 -24.06
C ALA A 19 4.75 -0.34 -22.67
N CYS A 20 5.29 0.70 -22.02
CA CYS A 20 5.61 0.63 -20.60
C CYS A 20 4.29 0.44 -19.83
N SER A 21 4.04 -0.75 -19.31
CA SER A 21 2.88 -1.00 -18.45
C SER A 21 3.23 -0.51 -17.05
N ALA A 22 2.74 0.68 -16.68
CA ALA A 22 2.74 1.12 -15.29
C ALA A 22 1.59 0.42 -14.56
N GLN A 23 1.91 -0.59 -13.75
CA GLN A 23 0.92 -1.22 -12.88
C GLN A 23 0.61 -0.24 -11.74
N ALA A 24 -0.52 0.47 -11.83
CA ALA A 24 -1.01 1.29 -10.74
C ALA A 24 -1.61 0.37 -9.66
N GLY A 25 -0.97 0.30 -8.49
CA GLY A 25 -1.55 -0.34 -7.31
C GLY A 25 -2.56 0.60 -6.65
N THR A 26 -3.65 0.04 -6.12
CA THR A 26 -4.70 0.79 -5.43
C THR A 26 -4.58 0.55 -3.94
N ILE A 27 -4.58 1.63 -3.13
CA ILE A 27 -4.59 1.51 -1.67
C ILE A 27 -5.99 1.89 -1.18
N SER A 28 -6.65 0.98 -0.48
CA SER A 28 -8.00 1.19 0.05
C SER A 28 -7.97 1.33 1.58
N ARG A 29 -8.82 2.20 2.13
CA ARG A 29 -8.98 2.38 3.58
C ARG A 29 -10.43 2.25 3.95
N THR A 30 -10.70 1.50 5.00
CA THR A 30 -12.03 1.36 5.59
C THR A 30 -12.03 2.01 6.97
N TYR A 31 -13.18 2.53 7.37
CA TYR A 31 -13.34 3.26 8.61
C TYR A 31 -14.43 2.62 9.48
N THR A 32 -14.26 2.69 10.79
CA THR A 32 -15.26 2.29 11.79
C THR A 32 -16.39 3.34 11.86
N ALA A 33 -17.46 3.05 12.60
CA ALA A 33 -18.55 4.00 12.87
C ALA A 33 -18.08 5.28 13.59
N LEU A 34 -16.93 5.22 14.27
CA LEU A 34 -16.29 6.33 14.97
C LEU A 34 -15.25 7.05 14.09
N VAL A 35 -15.24 6.77 12.77
CA VAL A 35 -14.33 7.37 11.78
C VAL A 35 -12.84 7.07 12.08
N GLN A 36 -12.56 5.93 12.71
CA GLN A 36 -11.20 5.43 12.90
C GLN A 36 -10.84 4.45 11.79
N VAL A 37 -9.56 4.31 11.45
CA VAL A 37 -9.11 3.39 10.39
C VAL A 37 -9.28 1.95 10.84
N ALA A 38 -10.17 1.18 10.23
CA ALA A 38 -10.40 -0.22 10.58
C ALA A 38 -9.44 -1.18 9.85
N SER A 39 -9.24 -0.92 8.56
CA SER A 39 -8.38 -1.75 7.70
C SER A 39 -7.79 -0.91 6.58
N VAL A 40 -6.52 -1.16 6.29
CA VAL A 40 -5.81 -0.62 5.14
C VAL A 40 -5.43 -1.79 4.25
N ASP A 41 -5.87 -1.75 3.01
CA ASP A 41 -5.49 -2.69 1.97
C ASP A 41 -4.41 -2.05 1.09
N GLY A 42 -3.27 -2.70 1.02
CA GLY A 42 -2.09 -2.20 0.33
C GLY A 42 -2.19 -2.32 -1.19
N ALA A 43 -1.13 -1.93 -1.88
CA ALA A 43 -1.13 -1.76 -3.33
C ALA A 43 -0.92 -3.08 -4.10
N LEU A 44 -0.47 -4.13 -3.40
CA LEU A 44 -0.12 -5.42 -4.00
C LEU A 44 -1.40 -6.25 -4.19
N THR A 45 -1.68 -6.63 -5.43
CA THR A 45 -2.88 -7.42 -5.78
C THR A 45 -2.66 -8.93 -5.74
N ASP A 46 -1.40 -9.38 -5.70
CA ASP A 46 -1.02 -10.80 -5.77
C ASP A 46 -0.88 -11.46 -4.38
N VAL A 47 -1.00 -10.65 -3.32
CA VAL A 47 -0.89 -11.09 -1.92
C VAL A 47 -1.95 -10.37 -1.08
N ASP A 48 -2.37 -10.97 0.03
CA ASP A 48 -3.19 -10.29 1.04
C ASP A 48 -2.31 -9.23 1.75
N ASP A 49 -2.31 -8.00 1.24
CA ASP A 49 -1.55 -6.86 1.77
C ASP A 49 -2.39 -6.04 2.77
N VAL A 50 -3.19 -6.73 3.57
CA VAL A 50 -4.19 -6.10 4.45
C VAL A 50 -3.63 -5.93 5.86
N THR A 51 -3.62 -4.68 6.34
CA THR A 51 -3.32 -4.35 7.74
C THR A 51 -4.60 -3.95 8.47
N ARG A 52 -4.88 -4.58 9.60
CA ARG A 52 -6.10 -4.39 10.40
C ARG A 52 -5.78 -3.75 11.74
N TYR A 53 -6.68 -2.88 12.21
CA TYR A 53 -6.54 -2.14 13.45
C TYR A 53 -7.75 -2.40 14.34
N ALA A 54 -7.51 -2.60 15.64
CA ALA A 54 -8.55 -2.78 16.65
C ALA A 54 -8.42 -1.74 17.76
N TYR A 55 -9.57 -1.24 18.19
CA TYR A 55 -9.70 -0.18 19.19
C TYR A 55 -10.45 -0.70 20.43
N ASP A 56 -10.14 -0.16 21.60
CA ASP A 56 -10.94 -0.39 22.82
C ASP A 56 -12.22 0.48 22.84
N ALA A 57 -13.03 0.30 23.89
CA ALA A 57 -14.24 1.10 24.09
C ALA A 57 -13.97 2.58 24.43
N GLN A 58 -12.71 2.95 24.67
CA GLN A 58 -12.25 4.30 24.94
C GLN A 58 -11.48 4.90 23.75
N ASP A 59 -11.64 4.34 22.56
CA ASP A 59 -11.06 4.83 21.31
C ASP A 59 -9.52 4.73 21.20
N ASN A 60 -8.88 3.93 22.05
CA ASN A 60 -7.44 3.71 21.98
C ASN A 60 -7.12 2.52 21.08
N LEU A 61 -6.09 2.66 20.25
CA LEU A 61 -5.58 1.57 19.42
C LEU A 61 -4.94 0.50 20.31
N THR A 62 -5.50 -0.70 20.34
CA THR A 62 -5.02 -1.81 21.18
C THR A 62 -4.30 -2.88 20.39
N THR A 63 -4.65 -3.06 19.12
CA THR A 63 -4.11 -4.16 18.31
C THR A 63 -3.90 -3.73 16.87
N VAL A 64 -2.76 -4.13 16.30
CA VAL A 64 -2.47 -4.03 14.86
C VAL A 64 -2.12 -5.42 14.36
N THR A 65 -2.79 -5.89 13.30
CA THR A 65 -2.45 -7.14 12.63
C THR A 65 -1.96 -6.82 11.22
N ASN A 66 -0.75 -7.25 10.88
CA ASN A 66 -0.20 -7.00 9.55
C ASN A 66 -0.60 -8.08 8.54
N ALA A 67 -0.30 -7.83 7.27
CA ALA A 67 -0.49 -8.75 6.14
C ALA A 67 0.16 -10.13 6.34
N LEU A 68 1.23 -10.19 7.14
CA LEU A 68 1.95 -11.43 7.47
C LEU A 68 1.30 -12.22 8.63
N GLY A 69 0.16 -11.74 9.17
CA GLY A 69 -0.53 -12.33 10.31
C GLY A 69 0.13 -12.05 11.67
N GLN A 70 1.12 -11.17 11.73
CA GLN A 70 1.77 -10.77 12.96
C GLN A 70 0.89 -9.78 13.71
N VAL A 71 0.62 -10.07 14.98
CA VAL A 71 -0.25 -9.29 15.85
C VAL A 71 0.58 -8.49 16.84
N TYR A 72 0.47 -7.16 16.77
CA TYR A 72 1.09 -6.18 17.66
C TYR A 72 0.05 -5.67 18.65
N THR A 73 0.23 -6.01 19.91
CA THR A 73 -0.64 -5.55 21.00
C THR A 73 -0.02 -4.35 21.71
N LEU A 74 -0.80 -3.29 21.83
CA LEU A 74 -0.50 -2.01 22.46
C LEU A 74 -1.30 -1.94 23.77
N THR A 75 -0.93 -2.77 24.73
CA THR A 75 -1.62 -2.94 26.03
C THR A 75 -1.06 -2.04 27.12
N ARG A 76 0.15 -1.49 26.92
CA ARG A 76 0.85 -0.75 27.97
C ARG A 76 1.14 0.65 27.47
N PHE A 77 0.49 1.64 28.06
CA PHE A 77 0.79 3.04 27.81
C PHE A 77 1.77 3.51 28.89
N ASP A 78 2.78 4.30 28.50
CA ASP A 78 3.64 4.97 29.47
C ASP A 78 2.89 6.10 30.19
N SER A 79 3.50 6.72 31.19
CA SER A 79 2.90 7.82 31.97
C SER A 79 2.57 9.06 31.13
N TYR A 80 3.04 9.11 29.89
CA TYR A 80 2.81 10.19 28.92
C TYR A 80 1.74 9.80 27.88
N GLY A 81 1.14 8.61 27.99
CA GLY A 81 0.12 8.13 27.08
C GLY A 81 0.66 7.51 25.78
N ASN A 82 1.96 7.26 25.68
CA ASN A 82 2.51 6.62 24.48
C ASN A 82 2.34 5.10 24.57
N PRO A 83 1.87 4.44 23.50
CA PRO A 83 1.75 2.99 23.49
C PRO A 83 3.12 2.32 23.43
N GLN A 84 3.33 1.32 24.29
CA GLN A 84 4.47 0.41 24.24
C GLN A 84 4.07 -0.84 23.48
N LEU A 85 4.81 -1.13 22.40
CA LEU A 85 4.66 -2.34 21.63
C LEU A 85 5.10 -3.54 22.48
N GLN A 86 4.16 -4.43 22.83
CA GLN A 86 4.47 -5.58 23.69
C GLN A 86 5.21 -6.70 22.94
N ASN A 87 5.13 -6.74 21.61
CA ASN A 87 5.70 -7.80 20.77
C ASN A 87 6.90 -7.32 19.91
N ALA A 88 7.50 -6.17 20.22
CA ALA A 88 8.69 -5.66 19.54
C ALA A 88 9.97 -6.44 19.91
N ASN A 89 9.88 -7.76 20.00
CA ASN A 89 10.99 -8.67 20.20
C ASN A 89 11.51 -9.13 18.84
N SER A 90 12.17 -8.23 18.10
CA SER A 90 13.23 -8.65 17.16
C SER A 90 14.36 -7.66 16.91
N CYS A 91 14.32 -6.41 17.37
CA CYS A 91 15.46 -5.50 17.17
C CYS A 91 16.17 -5.12 18.47
N LYS A 92 16.62 -6.14 19.22
CA LYS A 92 17.85 -5.98 20.01
C LYS A 92 19.00 -6.19 19.03
N ARG A 93 19.53 -5.11 18.42
CA ARG A 93 20.84 -5.19 17.79
C ARG A 93 21.82 -5.65 18.86
N LYS A 94 22.30 -6.89 18.73
CA LYS A 94 23.45 -7.41 19.45
C LYS A 94 24.71 -6.74 18.93
#